data_AF-A0A7W1N573-F1
#
_entry.id   AF-A0A7W1N573-F1
#
_cell.length_a   1.000
_cell.length_b   1.000
_cell.length_c   1.000
_cell.angle_alpha   90.00
_cell.angle_beta   90.00
_cell.angle_gamma   90.00
#
_symmetry.space_group_name_H-M   'P 1'
#
loop_
_entity.id
_entity.type
_entity.pdbx_description
1 polymer ?
#
loop_
_entity_poly.entity_id
_entity_poly.type
_entity_poly.pdbx_seq_one_letter_code
_entity_poly.pdbx_strand_id
1 'polypeptide(L)'
;AWAARAARTAGAFGAFWDPAAGAYSDTVTDRTTHPQDGNSFAVLARIPQTSQAVSALAYLNNHNQRDYGNTISDSASWDDPAWGSQSAERVYPFMSYYELLARFETGLDDSAFYLIRREWGYMLRVGPGTMWETIGPFGGRPTDRIPSFDAGWSSGAAPALTEYVLGIRPTSPGFATFTVTPHPGDLLWAKGSVSTPHGELRVRWELVDGAPRVTVEAPAGETWENAPGLTPKAAGVRVELGHGYSYLHPASAASRVSCSAARPHGTRIVLTAARWRLAVCFSGKRLAREALHGRFGGVVGYLCVGDRRRVGSLAQCR
;
A
#
# COMPACT_ATOMS: atom_id res chain seq x y z
N ALA A 1 -19.73 17.65 19.23
CA ALA A 1 -20.46 16.47 19.77
C ALA A 1 -19.76 15.14 19.46
N TRP A 2 -19.45 14.83 18.18
CA TRP A 2 -18.86 13.54 17.79
C TRP A 2 -17.43 13.30 18.33
N ALA A 3 -16.53 14.29 18.27
CA ALA A 3 -15.18 14.17 18.83
C ALA A 3 -15.20 13.82 20.34
N ALA A 4 -16.11 14.44 21.10
CA ALA A 4 -16.27 14.14 22.52
C ALA A 4 -16.83 12.73 22.77
N ARG A 5 -17.69 12.21 21.88
CA ARG A 5 -18.15 10.80 21.95
C ARG A 5 -17.00 9.85 21.65
N ALA A 6 -16.23 10.11 20.59
CA ALA A 6 -15.07 9.31 20.23
C ALA A 6 -14.05 9.25 21.38
N ALA A 7 -13.73 10.38 22.01
CA ALA A 7 -12.83 10.42 23.17
C ALA A 7 -13.33 9.57 24.35
N ARG A 8 -14.65 9.61 24.64
CA ARG A 8 -15.22 8.77 25.70
C ARG A 8 -15.17 7.28 25.36
N THR A 9 -15.49 6.90 24.13
CA THR A 9 -15.44 5.51 23.67
C THR A 9 -14.00 4.98 23.69
N ALA A 10 -13.02 5.77 23.21
CA ALA A 10 -11.61 5.42 23.26
C ALA A 10 -11.12 5.22 24.71
N GLY A 11 -11.53 6.10 25.63
CA GLY A 11 -11.21 5.96 27.05
C GLY A 11 -11.79 4.67 27.66
N ALA A 12 -13.03 4.31 27.31
CA ALA A 12 -13.66 3.08 27.78
C ALA A 12 -12.98 1.81 27.22
N PHE A 13 -12.42 1.88 26.01
CA PHE A 13 -11.72 0.76 25.38
C PHE A 13 -10.49 0.30 26.17
N GLY A 14 -9.90 1.18 26.99
CA GLY A 14 -8.81 0.81 27.90
C GLY A 14 -9.16 -0.31 28.88
N ALA A 15 -10.44 -0.54 29.17
CA ALA A 15 -10.89 -1.65 30.02
C ALA A 15 -10.56 -3.04 29.43
N PHE A 16 -10.40 -3.15 28.11
CA PHE A 16 -10.05 -4.41 27.44
C PHE A 16 -8.54 -4.70 27.46
N TRP A 17 -7.69 -3.75 27.90
CA TRP A 17 -6.27 -4.02 28.04
C TRP A 17 -6.03 -5.09 29.11
N ASP A 18 -5.46 -6.24 28.73
CA ASP A 18 -5.00 -7.27 29.63
C ASP A 18 -3.49 -7.07 29.89
N PRO A 19 -3.09 -6.59 31.08
CA PRO A 19 -1.68 -6.38 31.38
C PRO A 19 -0.88 -7.67 31.53
N ALA A 20 -1.51 -8.81 31.80
CA ALA A 20 -0.83 -10.09 31.91
C ALA A 20 -0.46 -10.65 30.54
N ALA A 21 -1.34 -10.49 29.55
CA ALA A 21 -1.07 -10.82 28.16
C ALA A 21 -0.20 -9.75 27.47
N GLY A 22 -0.35 -8.47 27.86
CA GLY A 22 0.23 -7.36 27.13
C GLY A 22 -0.49 -7.08 25.80
N ALA A 23 -1.79 -7.37 25.75
CA ALA A 23 -2.66 -7.24 24.58
C ALA A 23 -4.09 -6.86 25.01
N TYR A 24 -4.94 -6.50 24.05
CA TYR A 24 -6.37 -6.28 24.28
C TYR A 24 -7.13 -7.60 24.17
N SER A 25 -7.94 -7.90 25.19
CA SER A 25 -8.83 -9.05 25.21
C SER A 25 -10.18 -8.73 24.56
N ASP A 26 -10.89 -9.77 24.11
CA ASP A 26 -12.22 -9.67 23.51
C ASP A 26 -13.30 -9.26 24.52
N THR A 27 -13.19 -9.77 25.75
CA THR A 27 -14.07 -9.41 26.87
C THR A 27 -13.28 -8.83 28.04
N VAL A 28 -13.96 -8.07 28.91
CA VAL A 28 -13.36 -7.53 30.14
C VAL A 28 -13.42 -8.51 31.31
N THR A 29 -14.13 -9.63 31.17
CA THR A 29 -14.43 -10.57 32.26
C THR A 29 -13.59 -11.84 32.23
N ASP A 30 -13.59 -12.56 31.11
CA ASP A 30 -12.85 -13.84 31.00
C ASP A 30 -11.38 -13.62 30.59
N ARG A 31 -11.14 -12.64 29.71
CA ARG A 31 -9.84 -12.32 29.11
C ARG A 31 -9.11 -13.53 28.53
N THR A 32 -9.86 -14.52 28.06
CA THR A 32 -9.31 -15.77 27.53
C THR A 32 -8.88 -15.67 26.07
N THR A 33 -9.25 -14.57 25.41
CA THR A 33 -9.16 -14.41 23.96
C THR A 33 -8.68 -13.02 23.62
N HIS A 34 -7.65 -12.93 22.79
CA HIS A 34 -7.02 -11.70 22.32
C HIS A 34 -7.08 -11.68 20.79
N PRO A 35 -8.11 -11.01 20.24
CA PRO A 35 -8.39 -11.12 18.82
C PRO A 35 -7.48 -10.23 17.99
N GLN A 36 -7.21 -10.67 16.76
CA GLN A 36 -6.35 -9.97 15.81
C GLN A 36 -6.87 -8.55 15.51
N ASP A 37 -8.17 -8.44 15.28
CA ASP A 37 -8.85 -7.20 14.90
C ASP A 37 -8.95 -6.22 16.07
N GLY A 38 -9.34 -6.68 17.27
CA GLY A 38 -9.43 -5.85 18.47
C GLY A 38 -8.09 -5.17 18.81
N ASN A 39 -6.99 -5.91 18.66
CA ASN A 39 -5.64 -5.36 18.85
C ASN A 39 -5.23 -4.41 17.71
N SER A 40 -5.44 -4.81 16.46
CA SER A 40 -5.05 -4.00 15.29
C SER A 40 -5.83 -2.69 15.20
N PHE A 41 -7.14 -2.73 15.41
CA PHE A 41 -7.99 -1.55 15.41
C PHE A 41 -7.69 -0.61 16.57
N ALA A 42 -7.35 -1.13 17.75
CA ALA A 42 -6.95 -0.27 18.87
C ALA A 42 -5.72 0.58 18.49
N VAL A 43 -4.71 -0.04 17.87
CA VAL A 43 -3.51 0.65 17.39
C VAL A 43 -3.83 1.68 16.31
N LEU A 44 -4.62 1.31 15.30
CA LEU A 44 -5.00 2.23 14.22
C LEU A 44 -5.87 3.40 14.71
N ALA A 45 -6.69 3.17 15.73
CA ALA A 45 -7.48 4.21 16.40
C ALA A 45 -6.64 5.07 17.36
N ARG A 46 -5.34 4.79 17.51
CA ARG A 46 -4.41 5.50 18.40
C ARG A 46 -4.87 5.52 19.87
N ILE A 47 -5.48 4.43 20.30
CA ILE A 47 -5.92 4.22 21.69
C ILE A 47 -4.73 3.88 22.62
N PRO A 48 -3.87 2.89 22.32
CA PRO A 48 -2.74 2.55 23.17
C PRO A 48 -1.62 3.59 23.09
N GLN A 49 -0.79 3.64 24.14
CA GLN A 49 0.54 4.24 24.04
C GLN A 49 1.45 3.42 23.10
N THR A 50 2.52 4.01 22.59
CA THR A 50 3.45 3.33 21.66
C THR A 50 3.97 1.99 22.21
N SER A 51 4.33 1.93 23.50
CA SER A 51 4.79 0.68 24.14
C SER A 51 3.71 -0.39 24.20
N GLN A 52 2.45 -0.01 24.48
CA GLN A 52 1.31 -0.92 24.48
C GLN A 52 0.98 -1.40 23.06
N ALA A 53 1.07 -0.53 22.06
CA ALA A 53 0.88 -0.90 20.66
C ALA A 53 1.92 -1.93 20.20
N VAL A 54 3.19 -1.70 20.52
CA VAL A 54 4.28 -2.65 20.24
C VAL A 54 4.06 -3.98 20.96
N SER A 55 3.66 -3.93 22.24
CA SER A 55 3.34 -5.13 23.03
C SER A 55 2.19 -5.94 22.41
N ALA A 56 1.09 -5.30 22.04
CA ALA A 56 -0.07 -5.95 21.43
C ALA A 56 0.29 -6.61 20.09
N LEU A 57 1.06 -5.95 19.24
CA LEU A 57 1.49 -6.51 17.96
C LEU A 57 2.54 -7.64 18.14
N ALA A 58 3.35 -7.58 19.20
CA ALA A 58 4.23 -8.67 19.59
C ALA A 58 3.44 -9.89 20.10
N TYR A 59 2.34 -9.67 20.83
CA TYR A 59 1.43 -10.74 21.24
C TYR A 59 0.87 -11.48 20.02
N LEU A 60 0.36 -10.76 19.02
CA LEU A 60 -0.15 -11.39 17.79
C LEU A 60 0.92 -12.22 17.07
N ASN A 61 2.19 -11.76 17.07
CA ASN A 61 3.30 -12.57 16.53
C ASN A 61 3.54 -13.86 17.32
N ASN A 62 3.41 -13.81 18.64
CA ASN A 62 3.72 -14.95 19.50
C ASN A 62 2.59 -15.98 19.55
N HIS A 63 1.34 -15.56 19.35
CA HIS A 63 0.16 -16.40 19.58
C HIS A 63 -0.63 -16.72 18.30
N ASN A 64 -0.77 -15.76 17.38
CA ASN A 64 -1.59 -15.91 16.17
C ASN A 64 -0.76 -16.31 14.94
N GLN A 65 0.57 -16.24 15.03
CA GLN A 65 1.42 -16.55 13.89
C GLN A 65 1.36 -18.05 13.52
N ARG A 66 1.30 -18.33 12.23
CA ARG A 66 1.39 -19.65 11.58
C ARG A 66 2.39 -19.58 10.43
N ASP A 67 2.45 -20.52 9.51
CA ASP A 67 3.29 -20.38 8.29
C ASP A 67 2.56 -19.70 7.11
N TYR A 68 1.24 -19.49 7.26
CA TYR A 68 0.34 -19.12 6.18
C TYR A 68 -0.50 -17.86 6.45
N GLY A 69 -0.18 -17.07 7.47
CA GLY A 69 -0.92 -15.88 7.90
C GLY A 69 -1.28 -15.91 9.38
N ASN A 70 -1.79 -14.80 9.91
CA ASN A 70 -2.14 -14.67 11.33
C ASN A 70 -3.59 -15.11 11.56
N THR A 71 -3.80 -15.92 12.58
CA THR A 71 -5.14 -16.42 12.93
C THR A 71 -5.99 -15.30 13.51
N ILE A 72 -7.30 -15.37 13.29
CA ILE A 72 -8.23 -14.30 13.71
C ILE A 72 -8.27 -14.15 15.24
N SER A 73 -7.94 -15.23 15.96
CA SER A 73 -7.91 -15.30 17.43
C SER A 73 -6.74 -16.18 17.89
N ASP A 74 -6.26 -15.93 19.10
CA ASP A 74 -5.27 -16.73 19.83
C ASP A 74 -5.88 -18.01 20.44
N SER A 75 -7.21 -18.08 20.51
CA SER A 75 -7.96 -19.16 21.14
C SER A 75 -9.14 -19.62 20.27
N ALA A 76 -9.64 -20.83 20.55
CA ALA A 76 -10.81 -21.41 19.88
C ALA A 76 -12.14 -21.01 20.55
N SER A 77 -12.16 -19.99 21.42
CA SER A 77 -13.38 -19.58 22.15
C SER A 77 -14.50 -19.11 21.23
N TRP A 78 -14.14 -18.73 20.00
CA TRP A 78 -15.07 -18.29 18.96
C TRP A 78 -15.57 -19.44 18.09
N ASP A 79 -15.23 -20.69 18.41
CA ASP A 79 -15.75 -21.83 17.67
C ASP A 79 -17.21 -22.10 18.08
N ASP A 80 -18.11 -21.96 17.11
CA ASP A 80 -19.55 -22.15 17.28
C ASP A 80 -20.15 -22.78 16.00
N PRO A 81 -20.89 -23.89 16.11
CA PRO A 81 -21.54 -24.54 14.97
C PRO A 81 -22.41 -23.61 14.10
N ALA A 82 -22.92 -22.51 14.63
CA ALA A 82 -23.78 -21.57 13.93
C ALA A 82 -23.00 -20.57 13.03
N TRP A 83 -21.75 -20.24 13.35
CA TRP A 83 -21.05 -19.14 12.65
C TRP A 83 -19.57 -19.35 12.36
N GLY A 84 -18.89 -20.32 12.96
CA GLY A 84 -17.48 -20.54 12.63
C GLY A 84 -16.82 -21.67 13.40
N SER A 85 -15.74 -22.21 12.84
CA SER A 85 -14.90 -23.18 13.56
C SER A 85 -13.44 -22.94 13.23
N GLN A 86 -12.56 -23.39 14.14
CA GLN A 86 -11.11 -23.28 14.04
C GLN A 86 -10.62 -21.84 13.98
N SER A 87 -11.23 -20.95 14.77
CA SER A 87 -10.83 -19.54 14.92
C SER A 87 -9.36 -19.38 15.32
N ALA A 88 -8.82 -20.33 16.10
CA ALA A 88 -7.40 -20.37 16.46
C ALA A 88 -6.46 -20.84 15.34
N GLU A 89 -6.96 -21.30 14.19
CA GLU A 89 -6.12 -21.84 13.10
C GLU A 89 -6.43 -21.22 11.73
N ARG A 90 -7.55 -20.53 11.61
CA ARG A 90 -8.03 -19.93 10.36
C ARG A 90 -7.57 -18.48 10.25
N VAL A 91 -7.14 -18.12 9.04
CA VAL A 91 -6.70 -16.76 8.70
C VAL A 91 -7.77 -16.09 7.85
N TYR A 92 -8.06 -14.83 8.17
CA TYR A 92 -8.92 -13.96 7.38
C TYR A 92 -8.08 -12.79 6.86
N PRO A 93 -7.63 -12.80 5.59
CA PRO A 93 -6.77 -11.74 5.06
C PRO A 93 -7.39 -10.34 5.10
N PHE A 94 -8.72 -10.27 5.15
CA PHE A 94 -9.44 -9.02 5.46
C PHE A 94 -9.00 -8.41 6.81
N MET A 95 -8.87 -9.22 7.87
CA MET A 95 -8.43 -8.75 9.18
C MET A 95 -6.94 -8.47 9.22
N SER A 96 -6.13 -9.35 8.61
CA SER A 96 -4.69 -9.16 8.49
C SER A 96 -4.29 -7.88 7.76
N TYR A 97 -5.16 -7.33 6.89
CA TYR A 97 -4.94 -5.99 6.31
C TYR A 97 -4.77 -4.93 7.39
N TYR A 98 -5.65 -4.90 8.39
CA TYR A 98 -5.58 -3.87 9.44
C TYR A 98 -4.39 -4.08 10.37
N GLU A 99 -4.03 -5.34 10.64
CA GLU A 99 -2.81 -5.64 11.36
C GLU A 99 -1.57 -5.15 10.57
N LEU A 100 -1.57 -5.33 9.25
CA LEU A 100 -0.51 -4.85 8.38
C LEU A 100 -0.37 -3.32 8.45
N LEU A 101 -1.49 -2.59 8.39
CA LEU A 101 -1.50 -1.14 8.59
C LEU A 101 -0.94 -0.77 9.97
N ALA A 102 -1.39 -1.44 11.04
CA ALA A 102 -0.97 -1.16 12.41
C ALA A 102 0.55 -1.35 12.60
N ARG A 103 1.14 -2.36 11.95
CA ARG A 103 2.58 -2.61 11.98
C ARG A 103 3.35 -1.49 11.28
N PHE A 104 2.94 -1.06 10.10
CA PHE A 104 3.62 0.06 9.43
C PHE A 104 3.46 1.39 10.19
N GLU A 105 2.27 1.71 10.71
CA GLU A 105 2.03 2.92 11.51
C GLU A 105 2.85 2.96 12.82
N THR A 106 3.28 1.80 13.32
CA THR A 106 4.13 1.67 14.52
C THR A 106 5.61 1.49 14.20
N GLY A 107 6.00 1.51 12.92
CA GLY A 107 7.39 1.33 12.49
C GLY A 107 7.91 -0.10 12.60
N LEU A 108 7.02 -1.09 12.73
CA LEU A 108 7.35 -2.52 12.78
C LEU A 108 7.42 -3.15 11.38
N ASP A 109 8.10 -2.46 10.46
CA ASP A 109 8.13 -2.74 9.02
C ASP A 109 8.56 -4.18 8.70
N ASP A 110 9.60 -4.69 9.37
CA ASP A 110 10.10 -6.05 9.13
C ASP A 110 9.00 -7.10 9.35
N SER A 111 8.21 -6.93 10.42
CA SER A 111 7.09 -7.82 10.73
C SER A 111 5.92 -7.63 9.76
N ALA A 112 5.71 -6.42 9.24
CA ALA A 112 4.73 -6.14 8.19
C ALA A 112 5.09 -6.86 6.88
N PHE A 113 6.35 -6.72 6.42
CA PHE A 113 6.85 -7.44 5.24
C PHE A 113 6.79 -8.95 5.43
N TYR A 114 7.12 -9.43 6.62
CA TYR A 114 7.02 -10.84 6.95
C TYR A 114 5.57 -11.34 6.81
N LEU A 115 4.58 -10.61 7.37
CA LEU A 115 3.15 -10.90 7.23
C LEU A 115 2.70 -10.92 5.76
N ILE A 116 3.10 -9.93 4.95
CA ILE A 116 2.79 -9.90 3.51
C ILE A 116 3.24 -11.19 2.81
N ARG A 117 4.48 -11.61 3.05
CA ARG A 117 5.12 -12.75 2.37
C ARG A 117 4.56 -14.10 2.78
N ARG A 118 4.21 -14.24 4.06
CA ARG A 118 3.68 -15.48 4.63
C ARG A 118 2.19 -15.69 4.35
N GLU A 119 1.41 -14.62 4.21
CA GLU A 119 -0.04 -14.72 3.98
C GLU A 119 -0.39 -14.58 2.50
N TRP A 120 -0.24 -13.38 1.92
CA TRP A 120 -0.51 -13.16 0.50
C TRP A 120 0.45 -13.94 -0.39
N GLY A 121 1.73 -14.03 0.01
CA GLY A 121 2.69 -14.90 -0.68
C GLY A 121 2.30 -16.38 -0.60
N TYR A 122 1.64 -16.84 0.46
CA TYR A 122 1.11 -18.21 0.52
C TYR A 122 -0.02 -18.43 -0.49
N MET A 123 -1.00 -17.52 -0.54
CA MET A 123 -2.09 -17.59 -1.53
C MET A 123 -1.57 -17.60 -2.98
N LEU A 124 -0.54 -16.80 -3.27
CA LEU A 124 0.10 -16.78 -4.59
C LEU A 124 0.85 -18.09 -4.93
N ARG A 125 1.45 -18.75 -3.94
CA ARG A 125 2.18 -20.02 -4.15
C ARG A 125 1.24 -21.21 -4.32
N VAL A 126 0.14 -21.24 -3.58
CA VAL A 126 -0.75 -22.40 -3.46
C VAL A 126 -1.98 -22.28 -4.36
N GLY A 127 -2.35 -21.04 -4.72
CA GLY A 127 -3.62 -20.71 -5.32
C GLY A 127 -3.61 -20.28 -6.78
N PRO A 128 -4.80 -19.94 -7.30
CA PRO A 128 -5.00 -19.57 -8.70
C PRO A 128 -4.52 -18.15 -9.03
N GLY A 129 -3.85 -17.44 -8.11
CA GLY A 129 -3.36 -16.07 -8.33
C GLY A 129 -4.35 -14.95 -7.95
N THR A 130 -5.46 -15.29 -7.29
CA THR A 130 -6.43 -14.36 -6.69
C THR A 130 -6.33 -14.36 -5.16
N MET A 131 -6.99 -13.41 -4.49
CA MET A 131 -7.00 -13.29 -3.02
C MET A 131 -8.19 -14.02 -2.43
N TRP A 132 -7.95 -14.88 -1.46
CA TRP A 132 -8.96 -15.79 -0.92
C TRP A 132 -9.69 -15.16 0.26
N GLU A 133 -10.94 -15.58 0.49
CA GLU A 133 -11.71 -15.13 1.65
C GLU A 133 -11.09 -15.57 2.97
N THR A 134 -10.62 -16.82 3.02
CA THR A 134 -9.87 -17.36 4.16
C THR A 134 -8.70 -18.20 3.68
N ILE A 135 -7.74 -18.43 4.57
CA ILE A 135 -6.85 -19.57 4.47
C ILE A 135 -7.31 -20.57 5.53
N GLY A 136 -7.55 -21.82 5.09
CA GLY A 136 -8.06 -22.87 5.94
C GLY A 136 -7.13 -23.22 7.11
N PRO A 137 -7.62 -23.98 8.09
CA PRO A 137 -6.82 -24.41 9.25
C PRO A 137 -5.57 -25.18 8.81
N PHE A 138 -4.48 -25.03 9.54
CA PHE A 138 -3.20 -25.70 9.28
C PHE A 138 -2.57 -25.43 7.90
N GLY A 139 -3.05 -24.39 7.21
CA GLY A 139 -2.63 -24.08 5.86
C GLY A 139 -3.42 -24.93 4.87
N GLY A 140 -4.23 -24.27 4.07
CA GLY A 140 -5.04 -24.94 3.07
C GLY A 140 -5.87 -23.97 2.27
N ARG A 141 -6.55 -24.50 1.26
CA ARG A 141 -7.59 -23.77 0.55
C ARG A 141 -8.71 -23.35 1.54
N PRO A 142 -9.52 -22.33 1.22
CA PRO A 142 -10.66 -21.98 2.07
C PRO A 142 -11.56 -23.21 2.32
N THR A 143 -11.94 -23.43 3.56
CA THR A 143 -12.80 -24.57 3.98
C THR A 143 -14.12 -24.12 4.61
N ASP A 144 -14.49 -22.86 4.41
CA ASP A 144 -15.78 -22.32 4.86
C ASP A 144 -16.95 -23.02 4.17
N ARG A 145 -18.17 -22.86 4.73
CA ARG A 145 -19.39 -23.45 4.16
C ARG A 145 -19.62 -23.04 2.70
N ILE A 146 -19.28 -21.79 2.38
CA ILE A 146 -19.31 -21.24 1.02
C ILE A 146 -17.93 -20.60 0.78
N PRO A 147 -16.93 -21.38 0.32
CA PRO A 147 -15.57 -20.88 0.21
C PRO A 147 -15.41 -19.98 -1.02
N SER A 148 -14.81 -18.80 -0.85
CA SER A 148 -14.39 -17.96 -1.98
C SER A 148 -12.87 -17.94 -2.17
N PHE A 149 -12.44 -18.22 -3.42
CA PHE A 149 -11.05 -18.05 -3.87
C PHE A 149 -10.78 -16.66 -4.47
N ASP A 150 -11.80 -15.81 -4.59
CA ASP A 150 -11.66 -14.48 -5.17
C ASP A 150 -12.51 -13.49 -4.38
N ALA A 151 -11.91 -12.95 -3.33
CA ALA A 151 -12.55 -12.07 -2.38
C ALA A 151 -11.80 -10.75 -2.33
N GLY A 152 -12.37 -9.72 -2.95
CA GLY A 152 -11.73 -8.41 -3.09
C GLY A 152 -11.30 -7.78 -1.76
N TRP A 153 -12.05 -8.02 -0.67
CA TRP A 153 -11.74 -7.54 0.68
C TRP A 153 -10.43 -8.10 1.28
N SER A 154 -9.89 -9.16 0.67
CA SER A 154 -8.63 -9.81 1.05
C SER A 154 -7.44 -9.22 0.30
N SER A 155 -7.64 -8.18 -0.49
CA SER A 155 -6.58 -7.56 -1.31
C SER A 155 -5.76 -6.51 -0.56
N GLY A 156 -5.82 -6.48 0.78
CA GLY A 156 -5.21 -5.46 1.63
C GLY A 156 -3.69 -5.23 1.44
N ALA A 157 -2.95 -6.24 0.99
CA ALA A 157 -1.54 -6.04 0.64
C ALA A 157 -1.34 -5.00 -0.48
N ALA A 158 -2.26 -4.87 -1.45
CA ALA A 158 -2.11 -3.93 -2.55
C ALA A 158 -2.12 -2.44 -2.10
N PRO A 159 -3.12 -1.95 -1.34
CA PRO A 159 -3.08 -0.60 -0.80
C PRO A 159 -1.94 -0.42 0.21
N ALA A 160 -1.62 -1.40 1.05
CA ALA A 160 -0.50 -1.29 1.98
C ALA A 160 0.86 -1.13 1.27
N LEU A 161 1.10 -1.90 0.20
CA LEU A 161 2.30 -1.75 -0.62
C LEU A 161 2.35 -0.38 -1.33
N THR A 162 1.20 0.19 -1.69
CA THR A 162 1.13 1.52 -2.31
C THR A 162 1.38 2.64 -1.29
N GLU A 163 0.75 2.55 -0.13
CA GLU A 163 0.81 3.60 0.89
C GLU A 163 2.12 3.63 1.66
N TYR A 164 2.67 2.45 2.01
CA TYR A 164 3.83 2.36 2.90
C TYR A 164 5.09 2.00 2.12
N VAL A 165 5.04 0.98 1.26
CA VAL A 165 6.25 0.56 0.53
C VAL A 165 6.63 1.56 -0.56
N LEU A 166 5.69 1.94 -1.43
CA LEU A 166 5.91 3.03 -2.37
C LEU A 166 5.92 4.39 -1.65
N GLY A 167 5.12 4.52 -0.60
CA GLY A 167 5.12 5.66 0.32
C GLY A 167 4.06 6.73 0.02
N ILE A 168 3.16 6.52 -0.95
CA ILE A 168 2.24 7.58 -1.43
C ILE A 168 1.02 7.65 -0.54
N ARG A 169 0.76 8.82 0.06
CA ARG A 169 -0.45 9.05 0.86
C ARG A 169 -1.07 10.42 0.61
N PRO A 170 -2.38 10.51 0.28
CA PRO A 170 -3.05 11.80 0.16
C PRO A 170 -3.16 12.46 1.53
N THR A 171 -2.87 13.76 1.60
CA THR A 171 -3.03 14.57 2.83
C THR A 171 -4.19 15.55 2.74
N SER A 172 -4.79 15.70 1.55
CA SER A 172 -6.06 16.41 1.35
C SER A 172 -6.97 15.69 0.34
N PRO A 173 -8.27 16.04 0.29
CA PRO A 173 -9.20 15.48 -0.68
C PRO A 173 -8.69 15.58 -2.12
N GLY A 174 -8.92 14.52 -2.89
CA GLY A 174 -8.60 14.49 -4.32
C GLY A 174 -7.11 14.50 -4.67
N PHE A 175 -6.20 14.20 -3.74
CA PHE A 175 -4.74 14.24 -3.95
C PHE A 175 -4.17 15.64 -4.22
N ALA A 176 -4.93 16.72 -3.95
CA ALA A 176 -4.40 18.09 -4.11
C ALA A 176 -3.10 18.33 -3.32
N THR A 177 -2.96 17.64 -2.19
CA THR A 177 -1.71 17.51 -1.44
C THR A 177 -1.48 16.04 -1.09
N PHE A 178 -0.21 15.63 -1.07
CA PHE A 178 0.21 14.28 -0.72
C PHE A 178 1.60 14.26 -0.12
N THR A 179 1.91 13.15 0.55
CA THR A 179 3.26 12.83 1.03
C THR A 179 3.81 11.60 0.33
N VAL A 180 5.14 11.51 0.29
CA VAL A 180 5.89 10.33 -0.13
C VAL A 180 6.88 9.96 0.96
N THR A 181 6.58 8.90 1.72
CA THR A 181 7.42 8.40 2.80
C THR A 181 7.58 6.89 2.65
N PRO A 182 8.60 6.42 1.92
CA PRO A 182 8.81 5.00 1.73
C PRO A 182 9.19 4.28 3.02
N HIS A 183 8.69 3.06 3.18
CA HIS A 183 9.10 2.04 4.14
C HIS A 183 9.87 0.96 3.38
N PRO A 184 11.21 1.07 3.24
CA PRO A 184 11.96 0.20 2.34
C PRO A 184 12.07 -1.24 2.83
N GLY A 185 12.07 -1.45 4.16
CA GLY A 185 12.40 -2.74 4.76
C GLY A 185 13.71 -3.30 4.20
N ASP A 186 13.66 -4.51 3.64
CA ASP A 186 14.79 -5.17 2.98
C ASP A 186 14.83 -4.98 1.45
N LEU A 187 13.92 -4.20 0.87
CA LEU A 187 13.84 -3.95 -0.56
C LEU A 187 14.88 -2.92 -1.00
N LEU A 188 15.44 -3.12 -2.20
CA LEU A 188 16.45 -2.22 -2.76
C LEU A 188 15.83 -1.05 -3.54
N TRP A 189 14.65 -1.25 -4.09
CA TRP A 189 13.94 -0.24 -4.87
C TRP A 189 12.45 -0.57 -4.92
N ALA A 190 11.64 0.47 -5.12
CA ALA A 190 10.27 0.34 -5.59
C ALA A 190 9.95 1.40 -6.63
N LYS A 191 9.03 1.06 -7.55
CA LYS A 191 8.48 1.99 -8.54
C LYS A 191 7.01 1.69 -8.73
N GLY A 192 6.19 2.73 -8.73
CA GLY A 192 4.78 2.57 -9.02
C GLY A 192 4.08 3.85 -9.39
N SER A 193 2.78 3.74 -9.59
CA SER A 193 1.90 4.87 -9.88
C SER A 193 0.55 4.75 -9.20
N VAL A 194 -0.13 5.87 -9.06
CA VAL A 194 -1.48 6.02 -8.50
C VAL A 194 -2.27 6.91 -9.46
N SER A 195 -3.41 6.42 -9.93
CA SER A 195 -4.37 7.25 -10.68
C SER A 195 -5.10 8.18 -9.72
N THR A 196 -4.93 9.49 -9.92
CA THR A 196 -5.58 10.54 -9.14
C THR A 196 -6.61 11.29 -10.01
N PRO A 197 -7.45 12.16 -9.42
CA PRO A 197 -8.30 13.06 -10.20
C PRO A 197 -7.55 14.02 -11.13
N HIS A 198 -6.27 14.30 -10.87
CA HIS A 198 -5.45 15.24 -11.63
C HIS A 198 -4.59 14.58 -12.72
N GLY A 199 -4.39 13.26 -12.64
CA GLY A 199 -3.62 12.49 -13.60
C GLY A 199 -2.94 11.29 -12.96
N GLU A 200 -1.89 10.78 -13.59
CA GLU A 200 -1.11 9.70 -13.00
C GLU A 200 0.05 10.29 -12.17
N LEU A 201 0.03 10.03 -10.85
CA LEU A 201 1.13 10.29 -9.93
C LEU A 201 2.09 9.11 -9.96
N ARG A 202 3.34 9.33 -10.36
CA ARG A 202 4.38 8.27 -10.42
C ARG A 202 5.45 8.50 -9.38
N VAL A 203 5.84 7.44 -8.69
CA VAL A 203 6.91 7.47 -7.69
C VAL A 203 7.89 6.34 -7.97
N ARG A 204 9.17 6.63 -7.78
CA ARG A 204 10.24 5.65 -7.75
C ARG A 204 11.17 5.99 -6.60
N TRP A 205 11.65 4.98 -5.91
CA TRP A 205 12.79 5.13 -5.02
C TRP A 205 13.76 3.97 -5.15
N GLU A 206 15.01 4.23 -4.82
CA GLU A 206 16.09 3.25 -4.73
C GLU A 206 16.94 3.53 -3.49
N LEU A 207 17.39 2.49 -2.80
CA LEU A 207 18.26 2.64 -1.64
C LEU A 207 19.66 3.04 -2.11
N VAL A 208 20.13 4.18 -1.61
CA VAL A 208 21.48 4.70 -1.77
C VAL A 208 22.03 4.96 -0.37
N ASP A 209 23.15 4.33 -0.02
CA ASP A 209 23.79 4.46 1.30
C ASP A 209 22.85 4.20 2.49
N GLY A 210 21.91 3.25 2.32
CA GLY A 210 20.95 2.86 3.35
C GLY A 210 19.71 3.75 3.46
N ALA A 211 19.58 4.78 2.62
CA ALA A 211 18.41 5.67 2.59
C ALA A 211 17.72 5.67 1.21
N PRO A 212 16.38 5.73 1.14
CA PRO A 212 15.67 5.82 -0.12
C PRO A 212 15.86 7.18 -0.80
N ARG A 213 16.43 7.16 -2.00
CA ARG A 213 16.46 8.29 -2.93
C ARG A 213 15.17 8.29 -3.76
N VAL A 214 14.29 9.26 -3.51
CA VAL A 214 12.94 9.31 -4.08
C VAL A 214 12.89 10.24 -5.30
N THR A 215 12.18 9.82 -6.35
CA THR A 215 11.79 10.61 -7.53
C THR A 215 10.27 10.57 -7.66
N VAL A 216 9.66 11.74 -7.87
CA VAL A 216 8.20 11.91 -7.97
C VAL A 216 7.87 12.67 -9.25
N GLU A 217 6.94 12.14 -10.05
CA GLU A 217 6.30 12.83 -11.16
C GLU A 217 4.82 13.02 -10.83
N ALA A 218 4.46 14.21 -10.38
CA ALA A 218 3.08 14.55 -10.04
C ALA A 218 2.40 15.32 -11.19
N PRO A 219 1.11 15.08 -11.46
CA PRO A 219 0.33 15.90 -12.39
C PRO A 219 0.17 17.33 -11.85
N ALA A 220 -0.14 18.27 -12.75
CA ALA A 220 -0.44 19.64 -12.36
C ALA A 220 -1.67 19.69 -11.43
N GLY A 221 -1.57 20.46 -10.34
CA GLY A 221 -2.64 20.58 -9.33
C GLY A 221 -2.41 19.77 -8.06
N GLU A 222 -1.32 18.99 -7.99
CA GLU A 222 -0.92 18.26 -6.78
C GLU A 222 0.37 18.83 -6.18
N THR A 223 0.48 18.77 -4.85
CA THR A 223 1.65 19.24 -4.11
C THR A 223 2.26 18.13 -3.26
N TRP A 224 3.54 17.85 -3.46
CA TRP A 224 4.32 16.94 -2.61
C TRP A 224 4.82 17.69 -1.37
N GLU A 225 4.17 17.49 -0.22
CA GLU A 225 4.39 18.32 0.97
C GLU A 225 5.72 18.06 1.67
N ASN A 226 6.17 16.81 1.72
CA ASN A 226 7.41 16.40 2.36
C ASN A 226 8.57 16.21 1.36
N ALA A 227 8.58 16.96 0.26
CA ALA A 227 9.66 16.88 -0.72
C ALA A 227 11.02 17.30 -0.09
N PRO A 228 12.11 16.56 -0.34
CA PRO A 228 13.43 16.93 0.15
C PRO A 228 13.81 18.37 -0.26
N GLY A 229 14.20 19.19 0.72
CA GLY A 229 14.57 20.59 0.48
C GLY A 229 13.43 21.61 0.67
N LEU A 230 12.19 21.18 0.90
CA LEU A 230 11.09 22.05 1.34
C LEU A 230 11.12 22.27 2.86
N THR A 231 12.24 22.74 3.40
CA THR A 231 12.19 23.46 4.68
C THR A 231 11.53 24.82 4.42
N PRO A 232 10.51 25.27 5.17
CA PRO A 232 10.03 26.63 5.06
C PRO A 232 11.11 27.58 5.60
N LYS A 233 12.04 27.99 4.74
CA LYS A 233 13.00 29.05 5.00
C LYS A 233 13.13 29.94 3.77
N ALA A 234 13.04 31.24 4.07
CA ALA A 234 12.97 32.36 3.17
C ALA A 234 13.95 32.32 1.98
N ALA A 235 13.48 32.88 0.87
CA ALA A 235 14.23 33.46 -0.24
C ALA A 235 15.32 32.58 -0.90
N GLY A 236 14.94 31.99 -2.04
CA GLY A 236 15.85 31.77 -3.17
C GLY A 236 16.62 30.46 -3.17
N VAL A 237 16.00 29.39 -3.69
CA VAL A 237 16.74 28.20 -4.18
C VAL A 237 16.11 27.72 -5.49
N ARG A 238 16.96 27.46 -6.49
CA ARG A 238 16.60 26.88 -7.80
C ARG A 238 16.35 25.38 -7.66
N VAL A 239 15.24 24.91 -8.23
CA VAL A 239 14.97 23.49 -8.51
C VAL A 239 15.15 23.29 -10.03
N GLU A 240 16.05 22.39 -10.44
CA GLU A 240 16.14 21.96 -11.84
C GLU A 240 15.06 20.92 -12.11
N LEU A 241 13.99 21.35 -12.77
CA LEU A 241 12.95 20.49 -13.33
C LEU A 241 13.24 20.25 -14.81
N GLY A 242 13.46 18.99 -15.18
CA GLY A 242 13.62 18.55 -16.56
C GLY A 242 12.37 18.83 -17.39
N HIS A 243 12.44 19.91 -18.18
CA HIS A 243 11.64 20.27 -19.36
C HIS A 243 10.11 20.06 -19.35
N GLY A 244 9.37 21.19 -19.30
CA GLY A 244 8.18 21.33 -20.13
C GLY A 244 6.98 22.15 -19.67
N TYR A 245 7.12 23.31 -19.00
CA TYR A 245 6.01 24.28 -18.92
C TYR A 245 6.48 25.73 -19.10
N SER A 246 5.78 26.46 -19.96
CA SER A 246 6.01 27.87 -20.27
C SER A 246 5.40 28.76 -19.19
N TYR A 247 6.23 29.56 -18.50
CA TYR A 247 5.76 30.73 -17.76
C TYR A 247 5.96 31.98 -18.63
N LEU A 248 4.88 32.74 -18.83
CA LEU A 248 4.92 34.10 -19.36
C LEU A 248 5.49 35.03 -18.29
N HIS A 249 6.61 35.68 -18.56
CA HIS A 249 7.07 36.85 -17.81
C HIS A 249 6.82 38.14 -18.63
N PRO A 250 6.54 39.28 -17.99
CA PRO A 250 6.27 40.53 -18.68
C PRO A 250 7.53 41.07 -19.37
N ALA A 251 7.31 41.70 -20.52
CA ALA A 251 8.34 42.25 -21.40
C ALA A 251 9.29 43.25 -20.73
N SER A 252 10.60 43.11 -20.98
CA SER A 252 11.45 44.23 -21.40
C SER A 252 12.76 43.78 -22.05
N ALA A 253 13.15 44.54 -23.09
CA ALA A 253 14.49 44.77 -23.64
C ALA A 253 15.30 43.61 -24.28
N ALA A 254 15.22 43.58 -25.61
CA ALA A 254 16.27 43.31 -26.60
C ALA A 254 17.50 42.48 -26.18
N SER A 255 17.66 41.31 -26.81
CA SER A 255 18.96 40.70 -27.10
C SER A 255 18.83 39.84 -28.37
N ARG A 256 19.52 40.25 -29.45
CA ARG A 256 19.73 39.43 -30.66
C ARG A 256 20.89 38.46 -30.39
N VAL A 257 20.71 37.15 -30.60
CA VAL A 257 21.79 36.24 -31.03
C VAL A 257 21.23 35.19 -32.00
N SER A 258 22.06 34.85 -32.97
CA SER A 258 21.85 34.26 -34.29
C SER A 258 21.54 32.76 -34.36
N CYS A 259 20.80 32.35 -35.39
CA CYS A 259 20.75 30.98 -35.91
C CYS A 259 21.94 30.69 -36.83
N SER A 260 22.69 29.61 -36.58
CA SER A 260 23.50 28.92 -37.59
C SER A 260 22.88 27.56 -37.91
N ALA A 261 22.82 27.25 -39.21
CA ALA A 261 22.07 26.13 -39.77
C ALA A 261 22.73 24.75 -39.55
N ALA A 262 21.85 23.74 -39.60
CA ALA A 262 22.00 22.29 -39.47
C ALA A 262 22.95 21.63 -40.49
N ARG A 263 23.40 20.37 -40.30
CA ARG A 263 22.71 19.08 -40.62
C ARG A 263 23.71 17.89 -40.45
N PRO A 264 23.38 16.60 -40.74
CA PRO A 264 22.13 15.81 -40.67
C PRO A 264 22.31 14.56 -39.75
N HIS A 265 21.33 13.85 -39.17
CA HIS A 265 20.12 13.18 -39.67
C HIS A 265 19.20 12.91 -38.46
N GLY A 266 17.87 12.90 -38.51
CA GLY A 266 16.91 13.24 -39.55
C GLY A 266 15.58 13.48 -38.83
N THR A 267 14.93 14.59 -39.14
CA THR A 267 13.60 14.95 -38.62
C THR A 267 12.54 14.53 -39.64
N ARG A 268 11.48 13.89 -39.17
CA ARG A 268 10.14 14.00 -39.77
C ARG A 268 9.15 14.36 -38.67
N ILE A 269 8.52 15.52 -38.82
CA ILE A 269 7.33 15.97 -38.09
C ILE A 269 6.14 15.77 -39.03
N VAL A 270 5.03 15.21 -38.55
CA VAL A 270 3.67 15.60 -38.99
C VAL A 270 2.70 15.48 -37.80
N LEU A 271 2.01 16.58 -37.50
CA LEU A 271 0.86 16.68 -36.59
C LEU A 271 -0.44 16.38 -37.36
N THR A 272 -1.44 15.73 -36.75
CA THR A 272 -2.87 16.16 -36.74
C THR A 272 -3.78 15.14 -36.03
N ALA A 273 -4.94 15.64 -35.59
CA ALA A 273 -5.91 15.05 -34.69
C ALA A 273 -6.62 13.77 -35.18
N ALA A 274 -7.31 13.15 -34.21
CA ALA A 274 -8.31 12.08 -34.30
C ALA A 274 -7.81 10.63 -34.29
N ARG A 275 -8.28 9.92 -33.24
CA ARG A 275 -8.46 8.47 -33.09
C ARG A 275 -7.25 7.56 -33.36
N TRP A 276 -6.78 6.92 -32.29
CA TRP A 276 -6.13 5.61 -32.41
C TRP A 276 -6.81 4.56 -31.53
N ARG A 277 -7.12 3.44 -32.20
CA ARG A 277 -7.42 2.12 -31.62
C ARG A 277 -6.08 1.43 -31.36
N LEU A 278 -5.89 0.85 -30.18
CA LEU A 278 -4.79 -0.08 -29.93
C LEU A 278 -5.13 -1.46 -30.51
N ALA A 279 -4.33 -1.92 -31.47
CA ALA A 279 -4.33 -3.31 -31.91
C ALA A 279 -3.17 -4.03 -31.21
N VAL A 280 -3.49 -5.11 -30.49
CA VAL A 280 -2.52 -5.99 -29.86
C VAL A 280 -2.37 -7.23 -30.74
N CYS A 281 -1.14 -7.53 -31.17
CA CYS A 281 -0.80 -8.82 -31.76
C CYS A 281 -0.19 -9.71 -30.69
N PHE A 282 -0.77 -10.89 -30.48
CA PHE A 282 -0.19 -11.99 -29.72
C PHE A 282 0.35 -13.04 -30.71
N SER A 283 1.55 -13.56 -30.47
CA SER A 283 1.96 -14.81 -31.10
C SER A 283 1.23 -15.96 -30.40
N GLY A 284 0.44 -16.72 -31.16
CA GLY A 284 -0.02 -18.05 -30.74
C GLY A 284 -1.47 -18.15 -30.28
N LYS A 285 -2.37 -18.26 -31.26
CA LYS A 285 -3.74 -18.82 -31.21
C LYS A 285 -4.84 -18.02 -30.48
N ARG A 286 -6.00 -17.98 -31.16
CA ARG A 286 -7.17 -17.10 -30.98
C ARG A 286 -8.12 -17.60 -29.89
N LEU A 287 -8.77 -16.68 -29.16
CA LEU A 287 -10.23 -16.51 -29.20
C LEU A 287 -10.72 -15.23 -28.46
N ALA A 288 -11.79 -14.69 -29.06
CA ALA A 288 -12.81 -13.71 -28.65
C ALA A 288 -12.50 -12.56 -27.67
N ARG A 289 -12.69 -11.33 -28.17
CA ARG A 289 -12.85 -10.09 -27.42
C ARG A 289 -14.28 -9.99 -26.89
N GLU A 290 -14.45 -9.75 -25.60
CA GLU A 290 -15.61 -9.04 -25.04
C GLU A 290 -15.13 -7.83 -24.25
N ALA A 291 -15.73 -6.67 -24.53
CA ALA A 291 -15.40 -5.41 -23.91
C ALA A 291 -16.37 -5.17 -22.74
N LEU A 292 -15.89 -5.27 -21.50
CA LEU A 292 -16.62 -4.82 -20.32
C LEU A 292 -16.21 -3.38 -20.01
N HIS A 293 -17.17 -2.46 -20.20
CA HIS A 293 -17.08 -1.10 -19.68
C HIS A 293 -17.59 -1.12 -18.24
N GLY A 294 -16.73 -0.76 -17.28
CA GLY A 294 -17.12 -0.50 -15.90
C GLY A 294 -16.35 0.72 -15.39
N ARG A 295 -17.06 1.76 -14.94
CA ARG A 295 -16.47 2.83 -14.13
C ARG A 295 -16.42 2.34 -12.70
N PHE A 296 -15.24 1.95 -12.23
CA PHE A 296 -14.95 1.82 -10.81
C PHE A 296 -14.05 2.99 -10.40
N GLY A 297 -14.56 3.82 -9.47
CA GLY A 297 -13.82 4.92 -8.86
C GLY A 297 -12.85 4.40 -7.79
N GLY A 298 -11.90 3.56 -8.20
CA GLY A 298 -10.77 3.13 -7.39
C GLY A 298 -9.48 3.71 -7.93
N VAL A 299 -8.52 3.97 -7.05
CA VAL A 299 -7.14 4.29 -7.44
C VAL A 299 -6.58 3.06 -8.17
N VAL A 300 -6.35 3.18 -9.48
CA VAL A 300 -5.67 2.15 -10.28
C VAL A 300 -4.20 2.52 -10.37
N GLY A 301 -3.32 1.59 -10.03
CA GLY A 301 -1.89 1.79 -9.97
C GLY A 301 -1.14 0.48 -10.17
N TYR A 302 0.15 0.55 -10.49
CA TYR A 302 1.03 -0.60 -10.47
C TYR A 302 2.18 -0.35 -9.51
N LEU A 303 2.72 -1.41 -8.92
CA LEU A 303 3.92 -1.36 -8.09
C LEU A 303 4.85 -2.50 -8.48
N CYS A 304 6.12 -2.17 -8.63
CA CYS A 304 7.21 -3.10 -8.82
C CYS A 304 8.24 -2.88 -7.73
N VAL A 305 8.79 -3.96 -7.19
CA VAL A 305 9.81 -3.96 -6.14
C VAL A 305 10.93 -4.93 -6.51
N GLY A 306 12.14 -4.74 -5.96
CA GLY A 306 13.25 -5.68 -6.12
C GLY A 306 14.03 -5.93 -4.84
N ASP A 307 14.54 -7.15 -4.69
CA ASP A 307 15.28 -7.67 -3.53
C ASP A 307 16.67 -8.20 -3.95
N ARG A 308 17.62 -8.22 -3.00
CA ARG A 308 18.99 -8.74 -3.08
C ARG A 308 19.09 -10.18 -3.60
N ARG A 309 18.06 -11.02 -3.47
CA ARG A 309 18.12 -12.43 -3.92
C ARG A 309 18.11 -12.64 -5.43
N ARG A 310 17.97 -11.59 -6.26
CA ARG A 310 18.02 -11.68 -7.73
C ARG A 310 18.89 -10.58 -8.37
N VAL A 311 20.14 -10.46 -7.93
CA VAL A 311 21.16 -9.70 -8.66
C VAL A 311 21.61 -10.54 -9.86
N GLY A 312 20.85 -10.53 -10.95
CA GLY A 312 21.19 -11.30 -12.15
C GLY A 312 20.25 -11.18 -13.35
N SER A 313 19.01 -10.69 -13.17
CA SER A 313 18.14 -10.36 -14.31
C SER A 313 17.36 -9.08 -14.04
N LEU A 314 17.60 -8.04 -14.84
CA LEU A 314 16.67 -6.94 -15.02
C LEU A 314 15.35 -7.52 -15.53
N ALA A 315 14.42 -7.83 -14.62
CA ALA A 315 13.05 -8.11 -14.98
C ALA A 315 12.43 -6.79 -15.48
N GLN A 316 12.35 -6.62 -16.79
CA GLN A 316 11.54 -5.57 -17.39
C GLN A 316 10.06 -5.90 -17.13
N CYS A 317 9.46 -5.22 -16.15
CA CYS A 317 8.02 -5.08 -16.08
C CYS A 317 7.60 -4.17 -17.25
N ARG A 318 6.85 -4.73 -18.21
CA ARG A 318 6.22 -4.00 -19.32
C ARG A 318 4.77 -3.71 -19.01
#